data_AF-A0AAW9JZS6-F1
#
_entry.id   AF-A0AAW9JZS6-F1
#
_cell.length_a   1.000
_cell.length_b   1.000
_cell.length_c   1.000
_cell.angle_alpha   90.00
_cell.angle_beta   90.00
_cell.angle_gamma   90.00
#
_symmetry.space_group_name_H-M   'P 1'
#
loop_
_entity.id
_entity.type
_entity.pdbx_description
1 polymer ?
#
loop_
_entity_poly.entity_id
_entity_poly.type
_entity_poly.pdbx_seq_one_letter_code
_entity_poly.pdbx_strand_id
1 'polypeptide(L)'
;MKNTIKMLMTSTVILGGFGSTVAIADQATELNSTSSIKFEAPINEEGTKPVDPTDPEQELPEGGGENGEKPGEENTASGPLRIDYASNFNFGKQKISSKQETYLSNLSIKNQEQNYLPNFVQVTDNRGLHDGWKLSVVASELKDEKGHSLKGSIIDLSNISANHSVFKNDLTIDKSNEVSLDGKTPTVIVEDAHGSGTNNHGEGTWAIAFGEKATESQDDDVTLTVPKEVGVLANASTNYQSVLTWSVEPATVSNTKAMLPSI
;
A
#
# COMPACT_ATOMS: atom_id res chain seq x y z
N MET A 1 -9.16 -37.33 28.25
CA MET A 1 -9.43 -38.62 28.93
C MET A 1 -10.91 -38.73 29.19
N LYS A 2 -11.43 -39.93 28.97
CA LYS A 2 -12.84 -40.36 29.00
C LYS A 2 -13.68 -39.72 30.11
N ASN A 3 -14.95 -39.44 29.82
CA ASN A 3 -16.04 -40.00 30.60
C ASN A 3 -17.30 -40.16 29.74
N THR A 4 -17.44 -41.37 29.20
CA THR A 4 -18.69 -41.93 28.70
C THR A 4 -19.59 -42.22 29.90
N ILE A 5 -20.83 -41.76 29.92
CA ILE A 5 -21.89 -42.35 30.75
C ILE A 5 -23.00 -42.81 29.81
N LYS A 6 -23.14 -44.13 29.76
CA LYS A 6 -24.20 -44.88 29.08
C LYS A 6 -25.39 -45.06 30.04
N MET A 7 -26.54 -45.35 29.43
CA MET A 7 -27.71 -46.06 30.01
C MET A 7 -28.62 -45.23 30.92
N LEU A 8 -29.95 -45.39 30.92
CA LEU A 8 -30.80 -46.54 30.57
C LEU A 8 -32.23 -46.03 30.32
N MET A 9 -32.96 -46.60 29.36
CA MET A 9 -34.40 -46.37 29.18
C MET A 9 -35.19 -46.96 30.35
N THR A 10 -36.05 -46.14 30.96
CA THR A 10 -36.93 -46.49 32.08
C THR A 10 -38.22 -47.14 31.59
N SER A 11 -38.61 -48.27 32.18
CA SER A 11 -40.00 -48.75 32.18
C SER A 11 -40.68 -48.45 33.51
N THR A 12 -41.90 -47.96 33.38
CA THR A 12 -42.92 -47.50 34.33
C THR A 12 -43.14 -48.36 35.59
N VAL A 13 -43.49 -47.74 36.73
CA VAL A 13 -44.76 -47.95 37.47
C VAL A 13 -44.98 -46.76 38.43
N ILE A 14 -46.19 -46.18 38.37
CA ILE A 14 -46.74 -45.16 39.28
C ILE A 14 -47.45 -45.90 40.43
N LEU A 15 -47.35 -45.43 41.68
CA LEU A 15 -48.42 -45.58 42.67
C LEU A 15 -48.23 -44.67 43.91
N GLY A 16 -49.29 -43.96 44.30
CA GLY A 16 -49.60 -43.61 45.70
C GLY A 16 -49.12 -42.25 46.22
N GLY A 17 -50.04 -41.31 46.38
CA GLY A 17 -49.78 -39.95 46.87
C GLY A 17 -49.56 -39.83 48.38
N PHE A 18 -48.67 -38.92 48.74
CA PHE A 18 -48.64 -38.16 49.99
C PHE A 18 -48.15 -36.75 49.65
N GLY A 19 -48.83 -35.74 50.18
CA GLY A 19 -48.51 -34.33 49.97
C GLY A 19 -47.06 -34.03 50.31
N SER A 20 -46.26 -33.80 49.28
CA SER A 20 -44.90 -33.28 49.37
C SER A 20 -44.89 -32.03 48.52
N THR A 21 -44.48 -30.90 49.07
CA THR A 21 -44.16 -29.71 48.28
C THR A 21 -43.11 -30.12 47.26
N VAL A 22 -43.51 -30.26 45.99
CA VAL A 22 -42.59 -30.58 44.91
C VAL A 22 -41.72 -29.34 44.76
N ALA A 23 -40.47 -29.41 45.24
CA ALA A 23 -39.46 -28.46 44.82
C ALA A 23 -39.20 -28.78 43.33
N ILE A 24 -39.85 -28.01 42.45
CA ILE A 24 -39.53 -28.04 41.03
C ILE A 24 -38.13 -27.42 40.92
N ALA A 25 -37.11 -28.26 40.76
CA ALA A 25 -35.80 -27.79 40.38
C ALA A 25 -35.93 -27.25 38.95
N ASP A 26 -35.87 -25.92 38.82
CA ASP A 26 -35.92 -25.25 37.53
C ASP A 26 -34.68 -25.69 36.73
N GLN A 27 -34.90 -26.41 35.63
CA GLN A 27 -33.82 -26.84 34.76
C GLN A 27 -33.43 -25.64 33.89
N ALA A 28 -32.17 -25.24 33.92
CA ALA A 28 -31.67 -24.19 33.04
C ALA A 28 -31.92 -24.58 31.58
N THR A 29 -32.81 -23.85 30.90
CA THR A 29 -33.04 -23.99 29.46
C THR A 29 -32.07 -23.08 28.71
N GLU A 30 -31.17 -23.69 27.92
CA GLU A 30 -30.35 -22.97 26.95
C GLU A 30 -31.10 -22.89 25.61
N LEU A 31 -31.20 -21.67 25.07
CA LEU A 31 -31.81 -21.41 23.76
C LEU A 31 -30.85 -20.55 22.94
N ASN A 32 -30.38 -21.09 21.81
CA ASN A 32 -29.53 -20.37 20.89
C ASN A 32 -30.39 -19.56 19.90
N SER A 33 -30.00 -18.31 19.66
CA SER A 33 -30.52 -17.48 18.56
C SER A 33 -29.36 -17.02 17.67
N THR A 34 -29.67 -16.57 16.45
CA THR A 34 -28.65 -16.14 15.47
C THR A 34 -28.72 -14.64 15.23
N SER A 35 -27.55 -14.02 15.07
CA SER A 35 -27.38 -12.66 14.54
C SER A 35 -26.60 -12.74 13.22
N SER A 36 -26.93 -11.90 12.24
CA SER A 36 -26.29 -11.90 10.92
C SER A 36 -26.12 -10.47 10.36
N ILE A 37 -24.99 -10.22 9.71
CA ILE A 37 -24.68 -8.98 8.99
C ILE A 37 -24.12 -9.31 7.60
N LYS A 38 -24.33 -8.42 6.62
CA LYS A 38 -23.74 -8.46 5.28
C LYS A 38 -23.16 -7.09 4.96
N PHE A 39 -21.93 -7.07 4.45
CA PHE A 39 -21.24 -5.85 4.01
C PHE A 39 -21.27 -5.71 2.48
N GLU A 40 -21.18 -4.48 2.00
CA GLU A 40 -21.05 -4.13 0.59
C GLU A 40 -19.89 -3.15 0.41
N ALA A 41 -19.15 -3.29 -0.69
CA ALA A 41 -18.03 -2.40 -1.00
C ALA A 41 -18.53 -0.96 -1.23
N PRO A 42 -17.83 0.06 -0.70
CA PRO A 42 -18.23 1.45 -0.90
C PRO A 42 -17.98 1.87 -2.36
N ILE A 43 -18.89 2.68 -2.91
CA ILE A 43 -18.69 3.40 -4.16
C ILE A 43 -18.08 4.74 -3.79
N ASN A 44 -16.79 4.95 -4.07
CA ASN A 44 -16.15 6.23 -3.85
C ASN A 44 -16.12 7.03 -5.16
N GLU A 45 -16.98 8.05 -5.27
CA GLU A 45 -17.11 8.90 -6.46
C GLU A 45 -16.08 10.04 -6.49
N GLU A 46 -15.56 10.47 -5.33
CA GLU A 46 -14.67 11.64 -5.20
C GLU A 46 -13.19 11.28 -4.99
N GLY A 47 -12.85 9.99 -5.00
CA GLY A 47 -11.50 9.50 -4.70
C GLY A 47 -11.17 9.52 -3.20
N THR A 48 -9.97 9.09 -2.81
CA THR A 48 -9.47 9.19 -1.42
C THR A 48 -8.41 10.26 -1.41
N LYS A 49 -8.52 11.22 -0.50
CA LYS A 49 -7.51 12.27 -0.36
C LYS A 49 -6.14 11.68 0.03
N PRO A 50 -5.03 12.30 -0.40
CA PRO A 50 -3.70 11.91 0.05
C PRO A 50 -3.55 12.06 1.58
N VAL A 51 -2.88 11.11 2.23
CA VAL A 51 -2.55 11.13 3.66
C VAL A 51 -1.05 11.26 3.89
N ASP A 52 -0.64 11.62 5.12
CA ASP A 52 0.76 11.59 5.53
C ASP A 52 1.29 10.15 5.40
N PRO A 53 2.32 9.90 4.57
CA PRO A 53 2.78 8.54 4.30
C PRO A 53 3.47 7.89 5.49
N THR A 54 3.79 8.66 6.53
CA THR A 54 4.40 8.20 7.78
C THR A 54 3.43 8.20 8.95
N ASP A 55 2.25 8.80 8.78
CA ASP A 55 1.13 8.76 9.73
C ASP A 55 -0.23 8.83 8.97
N PRO A 56 -0.70 7.69 8.40
CA PRO A 56 -1.88 7.66 7.52
C PRO A 56 -3.22 8.04 8.19
N GLU A 57 -3.24 8.33 9.48
CA GLU A 57 -4.40 8.91 10.17
C GLU A 57 -4.54 10.42 9.90
N GLN A 58 -3.49 11.08 9.40
CA GLN A 58 -3.48 12.51 9.10
C GLN A 58 -3.61 12.75 7.59
N GLU A 59 -4.57 13.60 7.17
CA GLU A 59 -4.60 14.10 5.78
C GLU A 59 -3.38 14.97 5.49
N LEU A 60 -2.92 15.00 4.24
CA LEU A 60 -1.92 15.98 3.83
C LEU A 60 -2.44 17.41 4.03
N PRO A 61 -1.56 18.38 4.40
CA PRO A 61 -1.96 19.78 4.48
C PRO A 61 -2.40 20.33 3.12
N GLU A 62 -3.41 21.20 3.13
CA GLU A 62 -3.86 21.92 1.92
C GLU A 62 -2.79 22.88 1.39
N GLY A 63 -2.64 22.97 0.05
CA GLY A 63 -1.70 23.90 -0.59
C GLY A 63 -0.32 23.30 -0.94
N GLY A 64 -0.31 22.03 -1.34
CA GLY A 64 0.87 21.21 -1.58
C GLY A 64 2.04 21.87 -2.32
N GLY A 65 3.23 21.64 -1.75
CA GLY A 65 4.53 21.98 -2.33
C GLY A 65 5.08 23.33 -1.90
N GLU A 66 6.22 23.33 -1.20
CA GLU A 66 7.00 24.56 -1.02
C GLU A 66 7.35 25.19 -2.38
N ASN A 67 7.36 26.53 -2.42
CA ASN A 67 7.73 27.31 -3.61
C ASN A 67 6.77 27.25 -4.82
N GLY A 68 5.57 26.70 -4.63
CA GLY A 68 4.52 26.69 -5.67
C GLY A 68 4.72 25.62 -6.76
N GLU A 69 5.68 24.72 -6.59
CA GLU A 69 5.78 23.52 -7.41
C GLU A 69 4.73 22.50 -6.95
N LYS A 70 4.09 21.82 -7.92
CA LYS A 70 3.15 20.75 -7.60
C LYS A 70 3.92 19.53 -7.09
N PRO A 71 3.74 19.10 -5.83
CA PRO A 71 4.59 18.08 -5.21
C PRO A 71 4.33 16.66 -5.74
N GLY A 72 3.19 16.46 -6.40
CA GLY A 72 2.80 15.19 -6.99
C GLY A 72 1.45 15.28 -7.70
N GLU A 73 1.06 14.20 -8.34
CA GLU A 73 -0.20 14.07 -9.07
C GLU A 73 -1.26 13.39 -8.20
N GLU A 74 -2.45 13.98 -8.14
CA GLU A 74 -3.63 13.40 -7.50
C GLU A 74 -4.56 12.85 -8.58
N ASN A 75 -5.15 11.68 -8.30
CA ASN A 75 -6.09 11.04 -9.20
C ASN A 75 -7.51 11.17 -8.67
N THR A 76 -8.42 11.69 -9.51
CA THR A 76 -9.84 11.82 -9.21
C THR A 76 -10.68 10.67 -9.81
N ALA A 77 -10.02 9.64 -10.36
CA ALA A 77 -10.71 8.50 -10.96
C ALA A 77 -11.52 7.72 -9.93
N SER A 78 -12.72 7.30 -10.34
CA SER A 78 -13.58 6.43 -9.56
C SER A 78 -13.18 4.96 -9.76
N GLY A 79 -13.26 4.18 -8.68
CA GLY A 79 -12.96 2.75 -8.72
C GLY A 79 -12.54 2.20 -7.35
N PRO A 80 -12.83 0.92 -7.06
CA PRO A 80 -12.52 0.35 -5.76
C PRO A 80 -11.03 0.06 -5.57
N LEU A 81 -10.27 -0.24 -6.64
CA LEU A 81 -8.81 -0.33 -6.61
C LEU A 81 -8.21 0.76 -7.49
N ARG A 82 -7.36 1.62 -6.93
CA ARG A 82 -6.74 2.73 -7.68
C ARG A 82 -5.53 3.31 -6.96
N ILE A 83 -4.73 4.05 -7.72
CA ILE A 83 -3.72 4.98 -7.18
C ILE A 83 -4.42 6.32 -6.97
N ASP A 84 -4.32 6.88 -5.76
CA ASP A 84 -4.87 8.19 -5.41
C ASP A 84 -3.84 9.32 -5.57
N TYR A 85 -2.56 9.03 -5.31
CA TYR A 85 -1.48 10.02 -5.32
C TYR A 85 -0.16 9.41 -5.73
N ALA A 86 0.68 10.19 -6.41
CA ALA A 86 2.10 9.87 -6.63
C ALA A 86 2.95 11.14 -6.60
N SER A 87 4.03 11.15 -5.81
CA SER A 87 4.99 12.25 -5.76
C SER A 87 5.72 12.48 -7.08
N ASN A 88 6.01 13.75 -7.37
CA ASN A 88 6.95 14.14 -8.42
C ASN A 88 8.37 14.10 -7.86
N PHE A 89 9.29 13.40 -8.52
CA PHE A 89 10.70 13.38 -8.09
C PHE A 89 11.46 14.56 -8.70
N ASN A 90 11.86 15.52 -7.87
CA ASN A 90 12.58 16.72 -8.30
C ASN A 90 14.03 16.71 -7.80
N PHE A 91 14.98 16.52 -8.71
CA PHE A 91 16.41 16.50 -8.39
C PHE A 91 17.09 17.89 -8.40
N GLY A 92 16.32 18.96 -8.60
CA GLY A 92 16.79 20.34 -8.59
C GLY A 92 17.75 20.71 -9.72
N LYS A 93 18.45 21.84 -9.52
CA LYS A 93 19.46 22.32 -10.47
C LYS A 93 20.82 21.72 -10.14
N GLN A 94 21.35 20.93 -11.08
CA GLN A 94 22.62 20.22 -10.90
C GLN A 94 23.69 20.73 -11.86
N LYS A 95 24.97 20.53 -11.47
CA LYS A 95 26.12 20.81 -12.34
C LYS A 95 26.36 19.64 -13.28
N ILE A 96 26.73 19.95 -14.52
CA ILE A 96 27.28 18.95 -15.45
C ILE A 96 28.54 18.33 -14.82
N SER A 97 28.65 17.01 -14.90
CA SER A 97 29.83 16.28 -14.45
C SER A 97 30.47 15.49 -15.57
N SER A 98 31.79 15.34 -15.47
CA SER A 98 32.56 14.42 -16.31
C SER A 98 32.74 13.03 -15.71
N LYS A 99 32.05 12.78 -14.60
CA LYS A 99 32.00 11.52 -13.87
C LYS A 99 30.55 11.07 -13.74
N GLN A 100 30.38 9.84 -13.27
CA GLN A 100 29.08 9.40 -12.80
C GLN A 100 28.74 10.18 -11.55
N GLU A 101 27.52 10.70 -11.48
CA GLU A 101 27.00 11.42 -10.33
C GLU A 101 25.66 10.83 -9.91
N THR A 102 25.37 10.95 -8.63
CA THR A 102 24.08 10.60 -8.03
C THR A 102 23.51 11.87 -7.42
N TYR A 103 22.27 12.20 -7.81
CA TYR A 103 21.57 13.40 -7.39
C TYR A 103 20.42 13.03 -6.44
N LEU A 104 20.32 13.75 -5.33
CA LEU A 104 19.29 13.55 -4.32
C LEU A 104 17.98 14.23 -4.72
N SER A 105 16.84 13.63 -4.43
CA SER A 105 15.55 14.28 -4.62
C SER A 105 15.36 15.38 -3.58
N ASN A 106 14.68 16.44 -3.97
CA ASN A 106 14.13 17.41 -3.05
C ASN A 106 12.78 16.91 -2.52
N LEU A 107 12.47 17.29 -1.29
CA LEU A 107 11.17 17.11 -0.64
C LEU A 107 10.44 18.46 -0.59
N SER A 108 9.14 18.44 -0.83
CA SER A 108 8.36 19.68 -0.95
C SER A 108 7.11 19.71 -0.07
N ILE A 109 6.74 18.60 0.56
CA ILE A 109 5.57 18.53 1.45
C ILE A 109 6.09 18.50 2.88
N LYS A 110 5.50 19.32 3.75
CA LYS A 110 5.74 19.29 5.20
C LYS A 110 4.52 18.80 5.94
N ASN A 111 4.72 18.06 7.01
CA ASN A 111 3.65 17.70 7.93
C ASN A 111 3.30 18.87 8.87
N GLN A 112 2.34 18.65 9.77
CA GLN A 112 1.90 19.65 10.76
C GLN A 112 3.04 20.12 11.68
N GLU A 113 4.05 19.27 11.90
CA GLU A 113 5.24 19.55 12.72
C GLU A 113 6.37 20.26 11.95
N GLN A 114 6.14 20.63 10.68
CA GLN A 114 7.11 21.28 9.79
C GLN A 114 8.29 20.39 9.37
N ASN A 115 8.17 19.07 9.53
CA ASN A 115 9.11 18.10 8.97
C ASN A 115 8.72 17.77 7.54
N TYR A 116 9.69 17.62 6.65
CA TYR A 116 9.44 17.16 5.29
C TYR A 116 8.99 15.70 5.30
N LEU A 117 7.97 15.42 4.50
CA LEU A 117 7.48 14.08 4.26
C LEU A 117 8.27 13.43 3.12
N PRO A 118 8.57 12.13 3.21
CA PRO A 118 9.21 11.40 2.13
C PRO A 118 8.33 11.40 0.88
N ASN A 119 8.96 11.21 -0.28
CA ASN A 119 8.22 10.94 -1.50
C ASN A 119 7.39 9.66 -1.35
N PHE A 120 6.21 9.59 -1.96
CA PHE A 120 5.34 8.44 -1.78
C PHE A 120 4.33 8.23 -2.91
N VAL A 121 3.71 7.05 -2.90
CA VAL A 121 2.54 6.72 -3.71
C VAL A 121 1.43 6.24 -2.78
N GLN A 122 0.19 6.64 -3.04
CA GLN A 122 -0.97 6.18 -2.30
C GLN A 122 -1.86 5.28 -3.16
N VAL A 123 -2.25 4.14 -2.62
CA VAL A 123 -3.16 3.18 -3.22
C VAL A 123 -4.36 2.99 -2.29
N THR A 124 -5.57 3.02 -2.85
CA THR A 124 -6.79 2.60 -2.13
C THR A 124 -7.33 1.32 -2.75
N ASP A 125 -7.62 0.34 -1.89
CA ASP A 125 -8.37 -0.88 -2.24
C ASP A 125 -9.60 -1.08 -1.34
N ASN A 126 -10.76 -0.77 -1.88
CA ASN A 126 -12.07 -0.89 -1.24
C ASN A 126 -12.90 -2.03 -1.82
N ARG A 127 -12.28 -3.03 -2.46
CA ARG A 127 -13.02 -4.13 -3.11
C ARG A 127 -13.74 -5.05 -2.13
N GLY A 128 -13.27 -5.18 -0.88
CA GLY A 128 -13.85 -6.12 0.09
C GLY A 128 -13.60 -7.60 -0.26
N LEU A 129 -12.61 -7.86 -1.14
CA LEU A 129 -12.27 -9.20 -1.64
C LEU A 129 -11.04 -9.77 -0.94
N HIS A 130 -10.21 -8.91 -0.36
CA HIS A 130 -8.92 -9.27 0.20
C HIS A 130 -7.97 -9.96 -0.79
N ASP A 131 -8.10 -9.80 -2.11
CA ASP A 131 -7.25 -10.51 -3.08
C ASP A 131 -5.88 -9.85 -3.32
N GLY A 132 -5.53 -8.82 -2.54
CA GLY A 132 -4.30 -8.04 -2.68
C GLY A 132 -4.18 -7.31 -4.02
N TRP A 133 -3.11 -6.53 -4.15
CA TRP A 133 -2.82 -5.74 -5.34
C TRP A 133 -1.32 -5.66 -5.58
N LYS A 134 -0.96 -5.41 -6.83
CA LYS A 134 0.40 -5.21 -7.30
C LYS A 134 0.59 -3.77 -7.72
N LEU A 135 1.66 -3.13 -7.27
CA LEU A 135 2.06 -1.77 -7.65
C LEU A 135 3.37 -1.83 -8.43
N SER A 136 3.37 -1.25 -9.62
CA SER A 136 4.55 -1.17 -10.49
C SER A 136 4.72 0.23 -11.08
N VAL A 137 5.96 0.58 -11.42
CA VAL A 137 6.33 1.84 -12.04
C VAL A 137 7.21 1.61 -13.26
N VAL A 138 6.98 2.37 -14.34
CA VAL A 138 7.90 2.47 -15.47
C VAL A 138 8.25 3.93 -15.71
N ALA A 139 9.51 4.23 -15.96
CA ALA A 139 9.98 5.59 -16.21
C ALA A 139 10.46 5.74 -17.65
N SER A 140 10.05 6.80 -18.34
CA SER A 140 10.54 7.09 -19.69
C SER A 140 12.02 7.47 -19.68
N GLU A 141 12.65 7.51 -20.86
CA GLU A 141 13.97 8.12 -20.99
C GLU A 141 13.95 9.57 -20.49
N LEU A 142 14.99 9.95 -19.74
CA LEU A 142 15.23 11.31 -19.28
C LEU A 142 15.68 12.16 -20.48
N LYS A 143 14.82 13.07 -20.96
CA LYS A 143 15.02 13.83 -22.20
C LYS A 143 14.78 15.31 -22.04
N ASP A 144 15.52 16.11 -22.80
CA ASP A 144 15.21 17.53 -22.97
C ASP A 144 14.16 17.76 -24.08
N GLU A 145 13.70 19.00 -24.22
CA GLU A 145 12.72 19.41 -25.24
C GLU A 145 13.21 19.20 -26.69
N LYS A 146 14.52 19.03 -26.89
CA LYS A 146 15.15 18.80 -28.20
C LYS A 146 15.38 17.31 -28.48
N GLY A 147 15.03 16.44 -27.54
CA GLY A 147 15.17 14.99 -27.63
C GLY A 147 16.56 14.45 -27.27
N HIS A 148 17.46 15.27 -26.74
CA HIS A 148 18.71 14.76 -26.17
C HIS A 148 18.39 13.92 -24.95
N SER A 149 18.92 12.70 -24.90
CA SER A 149 18.59 11.72 -23.86
C SER A 149 19.78 11.44 -22.95
N LEU A 150 19.53 11.38 -21.65
CA LEU A 150 20.46 10.86 -20.65
C LEU A 150 20.22 9.35 -20.45
N LYS A 151 20.30 8.60 -21.55
CA LYS A 151 20.00 7.18 -21.58
C LYS A 151 20.91 6.38 -20.64
N GLY A 152 20.34 5.43 -19.92
CA GLY A 152 21.04 4.61 -18.94
C GLY A 152 21.08 5.24 -17.55
N SER A 153 20.41 6.38 -17.35
CA SER A 153 20.15 6.90 -16.00
C SER A 153 19.16 5.98 -15.26
N ILE A 154 19.30 5.92 -13.94
CA ILE A 154 18.52 5.06 -13.05
C ILE A 154 17.99 5.91 -11.91
N ILE A 155 16.73 5.69 -11.52
CA ILE A 155 16.18 6.19 -10.27
C ILE A 155 16.23 5.06 -9.26
N ASP A 156 16.91 5.27 -8.15
CA ASP A 156 16.93 4.34 -7.01
C ASP A 156 15.89 4.80 -5.99
N LEU A 157 15.04 3.87 -5.56
CA LEU A 157 14.05 4.05 -4.50
C LEU A 157 14.45 3.15 -3.33
N SER A 158 14.71 3.72 -2.16
CA SER A 158 15.14 2.97 -0.97
C SER A 158 14.31 3.30 0.27
N ASN A 159 14.63 2.56 1.34
CA ASN A 159 13.96 2.61 2.63
C ASN A 159 12.42 2.59 2.49
N ILE A 160 11.94 1.72 1.59
CA ILE A 160 10.53 1.68 1.24
C ILE A 160 9.73 1.14 2.43
N SER A 161 8.66 1.84 2.79
CA SER A 161 7.69 1.42 3.80
C SER A 161 6.27 1.51 3.25
N ALA A 162 5.38 0.64 3.73
CA ALA A 162 3.96 0.67 3.39
C ALA A 162 3.15 0.83 4.67
N ASN A 163 2.46 1.96 4.79
CA ASN A 163 1.78 2.38 6.00
C ASN A 163 0.26 2.46 5.78
N HIS A 164 -0.50 1.97 6.76
CA HIS A 164 -1.95 2.02 6.81
C HIS A 164 -2.38 2.51 8.20
N SER A 165 -3.54 3.17 8.29
CA SER A 165 -4.03 3.74 9.56
C SER A 165 -4.30 2.67 10.62
N VAL A 166 -4.84 1.53 10.19
CA VAL A 166 -5.16 0.39 11.07
C VAL A 166 -4.04 -0.64 11.19
N PHE A 167 -3.27 -0.86 10.12
CA PHE A 167 -2.34 -1.99 10.00
C PHE A 167 -0.92 -1.45 9.87
N LYS A 168 0.02 -1.97 10.65
CA LYS A 168 1.40 -1.45 10.71
C LYS A 168 2.37 -2.57 10.37
N ASN A 169 3.27 -2.34 9.40
CA ASN A 169 4.28 -3.30 8.94
C ASN A 169 3.69 -4.65 8.44
N ASP A 170 2.48 -4.63 7.89
CA ASP A 170 1.76 -5.86 7.54
C ASP A 170 1.97 -6.31 6.08
N LEU A 171 2.48 -5.45 5.20
CA LEU A 171 2.77 -5.83 3.82
C LEU A 171 4.22 -6.32 3.67
N THR A 172 4.39 -7.36 2.85
CA THR A 172 5.72 -7.80 2.40
C THR A 172 6.11 -6.96 1.18
N ILE A 173 7.13 -6.12 1.33
CA ILE A 173 7.61 -5.21 0.29
C ILE A 173 9.12 -5.34 0.13
N ASP A 174 9.61 -5.14 -1.09
CA ASP A 174 11.03 -4.94 -1.32
C ASP A 174 11.43 -3.53 -0.84
N LYS A 175 12.41 -3.47 0.04
CA LYS A 175 12.85 -2.21 0.69
C LYS A 175 13.73 -1.33 -0.20
N SER A 176 14.12 -1.82 -1.37
CA SER A 176 14.82 -1.04 -2.38
C SER A 176 14.48 -1.53 -3.78
N ASN A 177 14.33 -0.61 -4.71
CA ASN A 177 14.03 -0.89 -6.11
C ASN A 177 14.79 0.09 -7.02
N GLU A 178 15.33 -0.44 -8.13
CA GLU A 178 15.94 0.37 -9.18
C GLU A 178 14.98 0.51 -10.36
N VAL A 179 14.66 1.75 -10.75
CA VAL A 179 13.81 2.04 -11.90
C VAL A 179 14.68 2.50 -13.05
N SER A 180 14.75 1.71 -14.13
CA SER A 180 15.48 2.10 -15.34
C SER A 180 14.70 3.15 -16.14
N LEU A 181 15.38 4.23 -16.55
CA LEU A 181 14.78 5.32 -17.33
C LEU A 181 14.95 5.01 -18.82
N ASP A 182 14.34 3.91 -19.25
CA ASP A 182 14.35 3.46 -20.65
C ASP A 182 12.94 3.33 -21.27
N GLY A 183 11.90 3.46 -20.44
CA GLY A 183 10.50 3.35 -20.81
C GLY A 183 10.04 1.93 -21.15
N LYS A 184 10.81 0.89 -20.81
CA LYS A 184 10.57 -0.48 -21.27
C LYS A 184 10.23 -1.45 -20.17
N THR A 185 10.94 -1.38 -19.06
CA THR A 185 10.86 -2.41 -18.01
C THR A 185 10.12 -1.85 -16.80
N PRO A 186 8.88 -2.29 -16.55
CA PRO A 186 8.21 -1.98 -15.29
C PRO A 186 8.99 -2.58 -14.12
N THR A 187 9.19 -1.78 -13.10
CA THR A 187 9.76 -2.20 -11.82
C THR A 187 8.60 -2.42 -10.86
N VAL A 188 8.55 -3.60 -10.25
CA VAL A 188 7.54 -3.92 -9.25
C VAL A 188 7.98 -3.35 -7.91
N ILE A 189 7.14 -2.54 -7.28
CA ILE A 189 7.39 -1.98 -5.94
C ILE A 189 6.72 -2.84 -4.88
N VAL A 190 5.50 -3.28 -5.16
CA VAL A 190 4.74 -4.22 -4.32
C VAL A 190 4.24 -5.32 -5.24
N GLU A 191 4.75 -6.55 -5.08
CA GLU A 191 4.32 -7.69 -5.90
C GLU A 191 2.95 -8.20 -5.47
N ASP A 192 2.73 -8.24 -4.15
CA ASP A 192 1.49 -8.72 -3.57
C ASP A 192 1.24 -8.01 -2.23
N ALA A 193 0.27 -7.09 -2.23
CA ALA A 193 -0.24 -6.45 -1.03
C ALA A 193 -1.19 -7.36 -0.22
N HIS A 194 -0.97 -8.67 -0.20
CA HIS A 194 -1.54 -9.55 0.80
C HIS A 194 -0.81 -9.32 2.14
N GLY A 195 -1.56 -9.08 3.22
CA GLY A 195 -0.98 -8.94 4.54
C GLY A 195 -0.20 -10.19 4.98
N SER A 196 0.70 -10.05 5.95
CA SER A 196 1.51 -11.16 6.46
C SER A 196 0.67 -12.18 7.24
N GLY A 197 0.89 -13.47 6.99
CA GLY A 197 0.24 -14.56 7.71
C GLY A 197 -1.20 -14.85 7.24
N THR A 198 -2.13 -15.03 8.18
CA THR A 198 -3.55 -15.34 7.88
C THR A 198 -4.41 -14.09 7.66
N ASN A 199 -3.78 -12.92 7.72
CA ASN A 199 -4.43 -11.63 7.86
C ASN A 199 -4.37 -10.92 6.50
N ASN A 200 -5.49 -10.89 5.82
CA ASN A 200 -5.55 -10.56 4.41
C ASN A 200 -5.81 -9.06 4.19
N HIS A 201 -4.80 -8.24 4.50
CA HIS A 201 -4.97 -6.81 4.80
C HIS A 201 -4.63 -5.83 3.65
N GLY A 202 -4.59 -6.25 2.38
CA GLY A 202 -4.36 -5.32 1.27
C GLY A 202 -5.40 -4.22 1.07
N GLU A 203 -6.51 -4.33 1.80
CA GLU A 203 -7.63 -3.38 1.73
C GLU A 203 -7.35 -2.08 2.47
N GLY A 204 -8.15 -1.07 2.15
CA GLY A 204 -8.05 0.28 2.68
C GLY A 204 -7.02 1.12 1.94
N THR A 205 -6.59 2.19 2.59
CA THR A 205 -5.70 3.21 2.01
C THR A 205 -4.28 2.98 2.50
N TRP A 206 -3.40 2.65 1.57
CA TRP A 206 -1.98 2.38 1.81
C TRP A 206 -1.13 3.50 1.24
N ALA A 207 -0.24 4.05 2.07
CA ALA A 207 0.78 4.98 1.64
C ALA A 207 2.15 4.27 1.58
N ILE A 208 2.71 4.20 0.38
CA ILE A 208 3.99 3.58 0.08
C ILE A 208 5.05 4.70 0.07
N ALA A 209 5.76 4.86 1.17
CA ALA A 209 6.79 5.89 1.36
C ALA A 209 8.15 5.40 0.85
N PHE A 210 8.90 6.28 0.20
CA PHE A 210 10.30 6.11 -0.16
C PHE A 210 11.14 6.98 0.78
N GLY A 211 11.63 6.38 1.87
CA GLY A 211 12.34 7.09 2.92
C GLY A 211 11.52 7.39 4.18
N GLU A 212 12.05 8.33 4.97
CA GLU A 212 11.52 8.74 6.27
C GLU A 212 11.25 10.25 6.33
N LYS A 213 10.65 10.72 7.44
CA LYS A 213 10.51 12.16 7.66
C LYS A 213 11.89 12.80 7.81
N ALA A 214 12.09 13.95 7.17
CA ALA A 214 13.35 14.67 7.20
C ALA A 214 13.18 16.10 7.73
N THR A 215 14.22 16.63 8.38
CA THR A 215 14.29 18.06 8.74
C THR A 215 14.83 18.92 7.61
N GLU A 216 15.57 18.30 6.69
CA GLU A 216 16.14 18.93 5.51
C GLU A 216 15.25 18.66 4.29
N SER A 217 15.31 19.54 3.30
CA SER A 217 14.50 19.44 2.08
C SER A 217 15.10 18.49 1.03
N GLN A 218 16.13 17.72 1.36
CA GLN A 218 16.78 16.76 0.46
C GLN A 218 16.67 15.36 1.06
N ASP A 219 16.49 14.39 0.18
CA ASP A 219 16.24 12.99 0.48
C ASP A 219 17.19 12.10 -0.31
N ASP A 220 17.90 11.23 0.40
CA ASP A 220 18.81 10.23 -0.18
C ASP A 220 18.15 8.88 -0.41
N ASP A 221 16.85 8.74 -0.11
CA ASP A 221 16.08 7.54 -0.40
C ASP A 221 15.41 7.55 -1.79
N VAL A 222 15.40 8.71 -2.46
CA VAL A 222 15.08 8.82 -3.89
C VAL A 222 16.23 9.51 -4.60
N THR A 223 16.98 8.76 -5.40
CA THR A 223 18.16 9.29 -6.09
C THR A 223 18.14 9.05 -7.59
N LEU A 224 18.79 9.93 -8.34
CA LEU A 224 19.00 9.79 -9.78
C LEU A 224 20.49 9.62 -10.06
N THR A 225 20.87 8.45 -10.54
CA THR A 225 22.24 8.18 -10.98
C THR A 225 22.35 8.41 -12.49
N VAL A 226 23.25 9.31 -12.90
CA VAL A 226 23.54 9.63 -14.30
C VAL A 226 24.94 9.10 -14.68
N PRO A 227 25.06 8.17 -15.65
CA PRO A 227 26.35 7.65 -16.08
C PRO A 227 27.25 8.73 -16.70
N LYS A 228 28.56 8.60 -16.52
CA LYS A 228 29.54 9.57 -17.02
C LYS A 228 29.46 9.78 -18.53
N GLU A 229 29.13 8.74 -19.29
CA GLU A 229 29.11 8.73 -20.77
C GLU A 229 28.04 9.67 -21.34
N VAL A 230 26.93 9.84 -20.60
CA VAL A 230 25.83 10.74 -20.99
C VAL A 230 25.85 12.04 -20.19
N GLY A 231 26.35 12.02 -18.96
CA GLY A 231 26.50 13.22 -18.12
C GLY A 231 27.36 14.30 -18.76
N VAL A 232 28.48 13.91 -19.40
CA VAL A 232 29.35 14.86 -20.15
C VAL A 232 28.65 15.54 -21.33
N LEU A 233 27.58 14.94 -21.84
CA LEU A 233 26.82 15.43 -22.99
C LEU A 233 25.60 16.26 -22.58
N ALA A 234 25.33 16.38 -21.27
CA ALA A 234 24.20 17.14 -20.77
C ALA A 234 24.29 18.62 -21.18
N ASN A 235 23.15 19.20 -21.53
CA ASN A 235 23.06 20.60 -21.95
C ASN A 235 22.61 21.48 -20.77
N ALA A 236 23.47 22.42 -20.35
CA ALA A 236 23.18 23.31 -19.21
C ALA A 236 22.09 24.37 -19.48
N SER A 237 21.61 24.51 -20.72
CA SER A 237 20.60 25.51 -21.11
C SER A 237 19.19 24.93 -21.24
N THR A 238 18.94 23.73 -20.75
CA THR A 238 17.64 23.06 -20.85
C THR A 238 17.37 22.18 -19.64
N ASN A 239 16.12 21.78 -19.46
CA ASN A 239 15.70 20.85 -18.43
C ASN A 239 15.49 19.48 -19.07
N TYR A 240 15.92 18.44 -18.37
CA TYR A 240 15.61 17.07 -18.73
C TYR A 240 14.44 16.58 -17.87
N GLN A 241 13.51 15.87 -18.49
CA GLN A 241 12.33 15.32 -17.82
C GLN A 241 12.13 13.85 -18.19
N SER A 242 11.63 13.09 -17.23
CA SER A 242 11.15 11.73 -17.43
C SER A 242 9.71 11.67 -16.93
N VAL A 243 8.89 10.81 -17.54
CA VAL A 243 7.53 10.53 -17.11
C VAL A 243 7.55 9.20 -16.37
N LEU A 244 7.18 9.23 -15.09
CA LEU A 244 6.90 8.05 -14.30
C LEU A 244 5.44 7.65 -14.51
N THR A 245 5.22 6.42 -14.96
CA THR A 245 3.88 5.84 -15.13
C THR A 245 3.69 4.75 -14.08
N TRP A 246 2.84 5.05 -13.10
CA TRP A 246 2.45 4.12 -12.04
C TRP A 246 1.24 3.30 -12.48
N SER A 247 1.24 2.03 -12.08
CA SER A 247 0.17 1.09 -12.38
C SER A 247 -0.17 0.25 -11.16
N VAL A 248 -1.46 0.07 -10.91
CA VAL A 248 -1.98 -0.83 -9.89
C VAL A 248 -2.93 -1.83 -10.53
N GLU A 249 -2.79 -3.09 -10.17
CA GLU A 249 -3.66 -4.18 -10.64
C GLU A 249 -3.94 -5.17 -9.50
N PRO A 250 -5.02 -5.96 -9.57
CA PRO A 250 -5.23 -7.07 -8.66
C PRO A 250 -4.02 -8.01 -8.65
N ALA A 251 -3.60 -8.48 -7.48
CA ALA A 251 -2.54 -9.49 -7.43
C ALA A 251 -3.01 -10.77 -8.17
N THR A 252 -2.10 -11.43 -8.88
CA THR A 252 -2.46 -12.67 -9.57
C THR A 252 -2.68 -13.77 -8.53
N VAL A 253 -3.93 -14.20 -8.35
CA VAL A 253 -4.25 -15.36 -7.52
C VAL A 253 -3.51 -16.58 -8.08
N SER A 254 -2.48 -17.07 -7.38
CA SER A 254 -1.89 -18.36 -7.73
C SER A 254 -2.94 -19.44 -7.44
N ASN A 255 -3.66 -19.86 -8.48
CA ASN A 255 -4.58 -20.98 -8.41
C ASN A 255 -3.76 -22.26 -8.20
N THR A 256 -3.25 -22.48 -7.00
CA THR A 256 -2.89 -23.82 -6.53
C THR A 256 -4.20 -24.58 -6.32
N LYS A 257 -4.69 -25.13 -7.43
CA LYS A 257 -5.77 -26.10 -7.48
C LYS A 257 -5.57 -27.12 -6.36
N ALA A 258 -6.34 -26.99 -5.29
CA ALA A 258 -6.45 -28.01 -4.27
C ALA A 258 -6.88 -29.31 -4.97
N MET A 259 -5.92 -30.24 -5.11
CA MET A 259 -6.27 -31.62 -5.44
C MET A 259 -7.11 -32.14 -4.29
N LEU A 260 -8.43 -32.24 -4.50
CA LEU A 260 -9.29 -33.01 -3.62
C LEU A 260 -8.73 -34.44 -3.54
N PRO A 261 -8.58 -35.02 -2.34
CA PRO A 261 -8.24 -36.42 -2.23
C PRO A 261 -9.41 -37.23 -2.81
N SER A 262 -9.10 -38.14 -3.74
CA SER A 262 -10.07 -39.14 -4.20
C SER A 262 -10.48 -40.00 -3.00
N ILE A 263 -11.79 -40.05 -2.73
CA ILE A 263 -12.40 -41.07 -1.88
C ILE A 263 -12.82 -42.24 -2.77
#